data_AF-A0A2R4T2V2-F1
#
_entry.id   AF-A0A2R4T2V2-F1
#
_cell.length_a   1.000
_cell.length_b   1.000
_cell.length_c   1.000
_cell.angle_alpha   90.00
_cell.angle_beta   90.00
_cell.angle_gamma   90.00
#
_symmetry.space_group_name_H-M   'P 1'
#
loop_
_entity.id
_entity.type
_entity.pdbx_description
1 polymer ?
#
loop_
_entity_poly.entity_id
_entity_poly.type
_entity_poly.pdbx_seq_one_letter_code
_entity_poly.pdbx_strand_id
1 'polypeptide(L)'
;MPGIDECLLQVMLVPGARGAAIVDWISGLALGTVGESAHSGHEAAAAETAELARVATEYATFATYAPEDPTPVEDLIVTTRTGYHLVRFVDTAFDGSVLLHLWLDRDLGNLALARLRLRHLSEGLVLG
;
A
#
# COMPACT_ATOMS: atom_id res chain seq x y z
N MET A 1 5.94 -9.08 -15.90
CA MET A 1 5.13 -8.06 -15.22
C MET A 1 4.08 -8.80 -14.42
N PRO A 2 4.21 -8.88 -13.09
CA PRO A 2 3.31 -9.65 -12.24
C PRO A 2 1.90 -9.04 -12.21
N GLY A 3 0.88 -9.91 -12.21
CA GLY A 3 -0.49 -9.54 -11.85
C GLY A 3 -0.65 -9.36 -10.34
N ILE A 4 -1.87 -9.02 -9.90
CA ILE A 4 -2.21 -8.74 -8.48
C ILE A 4 -1.75 -9.88 -7.55
N ASP A 5 -2.13 -11.13 -7.87
CA ASP A 5 -1.83 -12.28 -7.00
C ASP A 5 -0.33 -12.53 -6.85
N GLU A 6 0.42 -12.45 -7.96
CA GLU A 6 1.88 -12.65 -7.93
C GLU A 6 2.58 -11.54 -7.14
N CYS A 7 2.13 -10.29 -7.30
CA CYS A 7 2.64 -9.17 -6.52
C CYS A 7 2.42 -9.38 -5.02
N LEU A 8 1.20 -9.75 -4.61
CA LEU A 8 0.86 -10.01 -3.21
C LEU A 8 1.69 -11.15 -2.61
N LEU A 9 1.90 -12.24 -3.36
CA LEU A 9 2.79 -13.33 -2.94
C LEU A 9 4.23 -12.85 -2.77
N GLN A 10 4.73 -11.97 -3.64
CA GLN A 10 6.06 -11.36 -3.51
C GLN A 10 6.18 -10.42 -2.31
N VAL A 11 5.11 -9.69 -1.96
CA VAL A 11 5.06 -8.85 -0.76
C VAL A 11 5.19 -9.70 0.51
N MET A 12 4.54 -10.87 0.54
CA MET A 12 4.62 -11.79 1.69
C MET A 12 6.01 -12.40 1.91
N LEU A 13 6.94 -12.26 0.96
CA LEU A 13 8.35 -12.65 1.14
C LEU A 13 9.14 -11.62 1.96
N VAL A 14 8.58 -10.44 2.25
CA VAL A 14 9.20 -9.46 3.15
C VAL A 14 9.24 -10.06 4.56
N PRO A 15 10.41 -10.11 5.23
CA PRO A 15 10.49 -10.58 6.61
C PRO A 15 9.56 -9.81 7.52
N GLY A 16 8.76 -10.54 8.32
CA GLY A 16 7.75 -9.95 9.21
C GLY A 16 6.45 -9.54 8.52
N ALA A 17 6.25 -9.80 7.23
CA ALA A 17 4.96 -9.54 6.58
C ALA A 17 3.86 -10.40 7.21
N ARG A 18 2.78 -9.77 7.67
CA ARG A 18 1.62 -10.43 8.28
C ARG A 18 0.47 -10.57 7.29
N GLY A 19 0.23 -9.52 6.53
CA GLY A 19 -0.77 -9.49 5.47
C GLY A 19 -0.56 -8.31 4.53
N ALA A 20 -1.13 -8.41 3.34
CA ALA A 20 -1.04 -7.39 2.32
C ALA A 20 -2.32 -7.31 1.50
N ALA A 21 -2.57 -6.15 0.92
CA ALA A 21 -3.70 -5.92 0.04
C ALA A 21 -3.35 -4.96 -1.10
N ILE A 22 -3.94 -5.20 -2.26
CA ILE A 22 -4.06 -4.20 -3.32
C ILE A 22 -5.45 -3.59 -3.22
N VAL A 23 -5.54 -2.27 -3.12
CA VAL A 23 -6.79 -1.56 -2.85
C VAL A 23 -6.98 -0.46 -3.89
N ASP A 24 -8.19 -0.32 -4.41
CA ASP A 24 -8.63 0.89 -5.10
C ASP A 24 -8.96 1.95 -4.04
N TRP A 25 -8.12 2.97 -3.92
CA TRP A 25 -8.20 3.96 -2.86
C TRP A 25 -9.22 5.08 -3.11
N ILE A 26 -9.85 5.12 -4.30
CA ILE A 26 -11.01 5.98 -4.55
C ILE A 26 -12.29 5.28 -4.08
N SER A 27 -12.47 4.00 -4.40
CA SER A 27 -13.69 3.25 -4.03
C SER A 27 -13.63 2.57 -2.66
N GLY A 28 -12.43 2.36 -2.12
CA GLY A 28 -12.19 1.58 -0.91
C GLY A 28 -12.23 0.06 -1.10
N LEU A 29 -12.30 -0.42 -2.36
CA LEU A 29 -12.43 -1.83 -2.67
C LEU A 29 -11.07 -2.54 -2.61
N ALA A 30 -11.01 -3.67 -1.89
CA ALA A 30 -9.89 -4.60 -1.99
C ALA A 30 -9.93 -5.33 -3.35
N LEU A 31 -8.92 -5.11 -4.19
CA LEU A 31 -8.74 -5.79 -5.47
C LEU A 31 -8.07 -7.16 -5.30
N GLY A 32 -7.29 -7.33 -4.24
CA GLY A 32 -6.69 -8.60 -3.85
C GLY A 32 -6.10 -8.53 -2.44
N THR A 33 -6.09 -9.65 -1.73
CA THR A 33 -5.64 -9.73 -0.33
C THR A 33 -4.88 -11.04 -0.09
N VAL A 34 -3.93 -11.02 0.85
CA VAL A 34 -3.18 -12.21 1.26
C VAL A 34 -2.76 -12.10 2.73
N GLY A 35 -2.60 -13.24 3.39
CA GLY A 35 -2.15 -13.32 4.78
C GLY A 35 -3.25 -12.93 5.78
N GLU A 36 -2.82 -12.49 6.96
CA GLU A 36 -3.69 -12.06 8.04
C GLU A 36 -4.40 -10.74 7.71
N SER A 37 -5.60 -10.55 8.25
CA SER A 37 -6.26 -9.25 8.31
C SER A 37 -6.11 -8.63 9.70
N ALA A 38 -6.13 -7.30 9.74
CA ALA A 38 -6.33 -6.59 11.00
C ALA A 38 -7.77 -6.84 11.54
N HIS A 39 -8.03 -6.41 12.77
CA HIS A 39 -9.22 -6.73 13.59
C HIS A 39 -10.57 -6.87 12.86
N SER A 40 -10.87 -6.00 11.90
CA SER A 40 -12.17 -5.87 11.23
C SER A 40 -12.29 -6.63 9.90
N GLY A 41 -11.27 -7.41 9.51
CA GLY A 41 -11.23 -8.13 8.24
C GLY A 41 -10.52 -7.35 7.13
N HIS A 42 -10.33 -7.99 5.98
CA HIS A 42 -9.57 -7.38 4.88
C HIS A 42 -10.32 -6.23 4.21
N GLU A 43 -11.65 -6.34 4.08
CA GLU A 43 -12.50 -5.33 3.46
C GLU A 43 -12.52 -4.03 4.27
N ALA A 44 -12.63 -4.15 5.59
CA ALA A 44 -12.59 -2.98 6.48
C ALA A 44 -11.20 -2.34 6.47
N ALA A 45 -10.13 -3.15 6.54
CA ALA A 45 -8.76 -2.63 6.44
C ALA A 45 -8.51 -1.91 5.11
N ALA A 46 -9.05 -2.41 4.00
CA ALA A 46 -8.97 -1.76 2.70
C ALA A 46 -9.69 -0.40 2.68
N ALA A 47 -10.94 -0.35 3.17
CA ALA A 47 -11.70 0.90 3.24
C ALA A 47 -11.01 1.95 4.14
N GLU A 48 -10.51 1.54 5.31
CA GLU A 48 -9.82 2.44 6.24
C GLU A 48 -8.49 2.97 5.66
N THR A 49 -7.72 2.11 4.98
CA THR A 49 -6.46 2.52 4.34
C THR A 49 -6.69 3.42 3.14
N ALA A 50 -7.77 3.20 2.38
CA ALA A 50 -8.20 4.08 1.29
C ALA A 50 -8.56 5.49 1.79
N GLU A 51 -9.35 5.60 2.87
CA GLU A 51 -9.66 6.92 3.46
C GLU A 51 -8.43 7.65 3.95
N LEU A 52 -7.48 6.94 4.59
CA LEU A 52 -6.21 7.53 5.00
C LEU A 52 -5.40 8.05 3.80
N ALA A 53 -5.34 7.27 2.72
CA ALA A 53 -4.65 7.65 1.49
C ALA A 53 -5.29 8.90 0.87
N ARG A 54 -6.63 8.93 0.76
CA ARG A 54 -7.39 10.06 0.21
C ARG A 54 -7.14 11.35 1.00
N VAL A 55 -7.19 11.28 2.34
CA VAL A 55 -6.90 12.44 3.20
C VAL A 55 -5.47 12.95 2.97
N ALA A 56 -4.49 12.04 2.86
CA ALA A 56 -3.11 12.43 2.61
C ALA A 56 -2.91 13.11 1.25
N THR A 57 -3.63 12.65 0.20
CA THR A 57 -3.55 13.26 -1.14
C THR A 57 -4.27 14.60 -1.25
N GLU A 58 -5.33 14.82 -0.47
CA GLU A 58 -6.13 16.06 -0.52
C GLU A 58 -5.49 17.22 0.27
N TYR A 59 -4.64 16.93 1.24
CA TYR A 59 -4.06 17.94 2.12
C TYR A 59 -2.87 18.66 1.47
N ALA A 60 -3.04 19.97 1.25
CA ALA A 60 -2.02 20.85 0.69
C ALA A 60 -0.70 20.88 1.47
N THR A 61 -0.69 20.48 2.75
CA THR A 61 0.52 20.32 3.56
C THR A 61 1.52 19.35 2.94
N PHE A 62 1.03 18.31 2.27
CA PHE A 62 1.85 17.27 1.66
C PHE A 62 2.06 17.51 0.16
N ALA A 63 1.37 18.48 -0.43
CA ALA A 63 1.52 18.83 -1.83
C ALA A 63 2.95 19.35 -2.10
N THR A 64 3.72 18.59 -2.86
CA THR A 64 4.94 19.10 -3.50
C THR A 64 4.52 19.99 -4.67
N TYR A 65 5.11 21.18 -4.80
CA TYR A 65 4.87 22.10 -5.93
C TYR A 65 5.61 21.58 -7.17
N ALA A 66 5.35 20.34 -7.56
CA ALA A 66 5.84 19.70 -8.76
C ALA A 66 4.65 19.57 -9.72
N PRO A 67 4.50 20.47 -10.71
CA PRO A 67 3.32 20.51 -11.60
C PRO A 67 3.15 19.26 -12.47
N GLU A 68 4.12 18.33 -12.45
CA GLU A 68 4.15 17.11 -13.27
C GLU A 68 3.83 15.84 -12.47
N ASP A 69 3.68 15.93 -11.14
CA ASP A 69 3.42 14.75 -10.30
C ASP A 69 1.98 14.79 -9.75
N PRO A 70 1.07 13.94 -10.28
CA PRO A 70 -0.34 13.97 -9.91
C PRO A 70 -0.59 13.46 -8.49
N THR A 71 0.35 12.71 -7.89
CA THR A 71 0.20 12.18 -6.53
C THR A 71 1.29 12.77 -5.63
N PRO A 72 0.97 13.73 -4.75
CA PRO A 72 1.97 14.42 -3.95
C PRO A 72 2.66 13.54 -2.88
N VAL A 73 2.13 12.35 -2.62
CA VAL A 73 2.56 11.43 -1.56
C VAL A 73 3.00 10.11 -2.16
N GLU A 74 4.25 9.70 -1.94
CA GLU A 74 4.79 8.42 -2.43
C GLU A 74 4.35 7.23 -1.56
N ASP A 75 4.55 7.33 -0.24
CA ASP A 75 4.14 6.33 0.74
C ASP A 75 3.69 6.94 2.07
N LEU A 76 2.86 6.20 2.78
CA LEU A 76 2.39 6.49 4.13
C LEU A 76 2.79 5.34 5.05
N ILE A 77 3.20 5.68 6.27
CA ILE A 77 3.58 4.68 7.28
C ILE A 77 2.86 5.01 8.59
N VAL A 78 2.00 4.10 9.03
CA VAL A 78 1.37 4.16 10.35
C VAL A 78 2.11 3.19 11.27
N THR A 79 2.75 3.75 12.29
CA THR A 79 3.42 2.94 13.33
C THR A 79 2.45 2.65 14.46
N THR A 80 2.26 1.39 14.78
CA THR A 80 1.51 0.95 15.97
C THR A 80 2.48 0.40 17.02
N ARG A 81 1.94 -0.05 18.16
CA ARG A 81 2.78 -0.67 19.20
C ARG A 81 3.44 -1.96 18.69
N THR A 82 2.74 -2.72 17.86
CA THR A 82 3.12 -4.09 17.46
C THR A 82 3.49 -4.23 15.99
N GLY A 83 3.37 -3.18 15.19
CA GLY A 83 3.67 -3.27 13.77
C GLY A 83 3.70 -1.93 13.04
N TYR A 84 3.86 -2.03 11.74
CA TYR A 84 3.79 -0.93 10.79
C TYR A 84 2.74 -1.26 9.73
N HIS A 85 1.92 -0.28 9.37
CA HIS A 85 1.10 -0.34 8.17
C HIS A 85 1.74 0.57 7.14
N LEU A 86 2.23 -0.01 6.06
CA LEU A 86 2.80 0.71 4.93
C LEU A 86 1.71 0.79 3.85
N VAL A 87 1.47 1.98 3.33
CA VAL A 87 0.61 2.22 2.18
C VAL A 87 1.47 2.87 1.12
N ARG A 88 1.55 2.25 -0.06
CA ARG A 88 2.31 2.78 -1.18
C ARG A 88 1.40 2.99 -2.37
N PHE A 89 1.40 4.19 -2.93
CA PHE A 89 0.68 4.46 -4.16
C PHE A 89 1.35 3.72 -5.32
N VAL A 90 0.52 3.13 -6.18
CA VAL A 90 1.00 2.46 -7.40
C VAL A 90 0.79 3.43 -8.54
N ASP A 91 1.89 3.85 -9.16
CA ASP A 91 1.83 4.61 -10.39
C ASP A 91 1.47 3.65 -11.53
N THR A 92 0.26 3.80 -12.09
CA THR A 92 -0.21 2.98 -13.20
C THR A 92 -0.30 3.84 -14.45
N ALA A 93 0.03 3.27 -15.61
CA ALA A 93 -0.01 3.99 -16.89
C ALA A 93 -1.44 4.43 -17.31
N PHE A 94 -2.46 3.87 -16.68
CA PHE A 94 -3.84 4.33 -16.70
C PHE A 94 -4.11 5.05 -15.39
N ASP A 95 -5.06 6.00 -15.33
CA ASP A 95 -5.44 6.79 -14.12
C ASP A 95 -5.97 5.94 -12.94
N GLY A 96 -5.31 4.84 -12.62
CA GLY A 96 -5.66 3.86 -11.62
C GLY A 96 -5.37 4.39 -10.24
N SER A 97 -6.42 4.45 -9.43
CA SER A 97 -6.36 4.78 -8.02
C SER A 97 -5.97 3.58 -7.19
N VAL A 98 -4.80 2.98 -7.43
CA VAL A 98 -4.39 1.76 -6.71
C VAL A 98 -3.30 2.04 -5.68
N LEU A 99 -3.44 1.44 -4.50
CA LEU A 99 -2.41 1.38 -3.48
C LEU A 99 -2.08 -0.07 -3.12
N LEU A 100 -0.84 -0.27 -2.69
CA LEU A 100 -0.36 -1.48 -2.04
C LEU A 100 -0.24 -1.23 -0.54
N HIS A 101 -1.00 -2.00 0.23
CA HIS A 101 -0.93 -2.03 1.69
C HIS A 101 -0.13 -3.25 2.17
N LEU A 102 0.76 -3.04 3.13
CA LEU A 102 1.46 -4.09 3.88
C LEU A 102 1.28 -3.85 5.37
N TRP A 103 0.84 -4.89 6.09
CA TRP A 103 0.98 -4.97 7.54
C TRP A 103 2.25 -5.75 7.90
N LEU A 104 3.18 -5.05 8.54
CA LEU A 104 4.50 -5.55 8.92
C LEU A 104 4.59 -5.68 10.44
N ASP A 105 5.01 -6.84 10.92
CA ASP A 105 5.33 -7.07 12.33
C ASP A 105 6.53 -6.22 12.77
N ARG A 106 6.47 -5.64 13.97
CA ARG A 106 7.51 -4.71 14.44
C ARG A 106 8.80 -5.41 14.85
N ASP A 107 8.69 -6.60 15.42
CA ASP A 107 9.83 -7.31 16.01
C ASP A 107 10.53 -8.18 14.97
N LEU A 108 9.75 -8.72 14.03
CA LEU A 108 10.26 -9.57 12.95
C LEU A 108 10.59 -8.80 11.66
N GLY A 109 10.00 -7.61 11.48
CA GLY A 109 10.10 -6.83 10.26
C GLY A 109 11.28 -5.88 10.18
N ASN A 110 11.80 -5.68 8.96
CA ASN A 110 12.73 -4.60 8.66
C ASN A 110 12.01 -3.53 7.83
N LEU A 111 11.64 -2.42 8.46
CA LEU A 111 10.87 -1.34 7.83
C LEU A 111 11.60 -0.75 6.61
N ALA A 112 12.92 -0.57 6.68
CA ALA A 112 13.69 -0.01 5.58
C ALA A 112 13.68 -0.94 4.35
N LEU A 113 13.87 -2.25 4.59
CA LEU A 113 13.78 -3.25 3.54
C LEU A 113 12.36 -3.36 2.96
N ALA A 114 11.34 -3.31 3.82
CA ALA A 114 9.95 -3.37 3.40
C ALA A 114 9.61 -2.23 2.44
N ARG A 115 9.98 -0.98 2.77
CA ARG A 115 9.78 0.17 1.89
C ARG A 115 10.47 0.00 0.53
N LEU A 116 11.73 -0.43 0.54
CA LEU A 116 12.48 -0.67 -0.70
C LEU A 116 11.80 -1.75 -1.56
N ARG A 117 11.32 -2.83 -0.92
CA ARG A 117 10.66 -3.93 -1.62
C ARG A 117 9.31 -3.50 -2.20
N LEU A 118 8.51 -2.77 -1.42
CA LEU A 118 7.22 -2.24 -1.86
C LEU A 118 7.38 -1.32 -3.07
N ARG A 119 8.43 -0.48 -3.10
CA ARG A 119 8.76 0.35 -4.27
C ARG A 119 8.95 -0.45 -5.55
N HIS A 120 9.86 -1.42 -5.50
CA HIS A 120 10.15 -2.21 -6.69
C HIS A 120 8.93 -3.03 -7.14
N LEU A 121 8.08 -3.47 -6.20
CA LEU A 121 6.87 -4.21 -6.53
C LEU A 121 5.77 -3.31 -7.11
N SER A 122 5.61 -2.08 -6.61
CA SER A 122 4.63 -1.12 -7.15
C SER A 122 4.98 -0.71 -8.58
N GLU A 123 6.26 -0.44 -8.87
CA GLU A 123 6.73 -0.07 -10.22
C GLU A 123 6.54 -1.20 -11.24
N GLY A 124 6.49 -2.46 -10.79
CA GLY A 124 6.37 -3.64 -11.64
C GLY A 124 4.93 -4.14 -11.84
N LEU A 125 3.96 -3.60 -11.10
CA LEU A 125 2.59 -4.11 -11.09
C LEU A 125 1.86 -3.77 -12.40
N VAL A 126 1.23 -4.77 -13.01
CA VAL A 126 0.29 -4.55 -14.13
C VAL A 126 -1.12 -4.86 -13.68
N LEU A 127 -1.99 -3.86 -13.83
CA LEU A 127 -3.42 -4.06 -13.81
C LEU A 127 -3.81 -4.47 -15.24
N GLY A 128 -4.02 -5.78 -15.44
CA GLY A 128 -4.41 -6.37 -16.72
C GLY A 128 -5.88 -6.16 -17.05
#